data_AF-A0A091WLH8-F1
#
_entry.id   AF-A0A091WLH8-F1
#
_cell.length_a   1.000
_cell.length_b   1.000
_cell.length_c   1.000
_cell.angle_alpha   90.00
_cell.angle_beta   90.00
_cell.angle_gamma   90.00
#
_symmetry.space_group_name_H-M   'P 1'
#
loop_
_entity.id
_entity.type
_entity.pdbx_description
1 polymer ?
#
loop_
_entity_poly.entity_id
_entity_poly.type
_entity_poly.pdbx_seq_one_letter_code
_entity_poly.pdbx_strand_id
1 'polypeptide(L)'
;MGPGPYFYISGSNGAELVSIYCQNRGWQRIYDNRREDYALKWCEIKCRETYYHFKEGEQLLYQIPNNGVLTSKIGLLCCLREQERVMKKISRSSNSNISAFMSFLSTRKKPLFFQNYIHQREFLLFLHLELLLKMEEFFPQSFRLDLKDERNAFFELYKEEQIWICKPSCSNQGRGIFLLKNPAAVNTLQAELHSTEEYRLSKKVLHKVPQARIVQRYIHQPLLLEGKKFDVRSYLLIACTAPYVLLFAQGYVRLTCVNYDAASDDLTVHLTNQYMQKKNSLYSQLKDETVWWMEHFNSYVNEKFRKTNGLPKDWVFTVFTVSASKC
;
A
#
# COMPACT_ATOMS: atom_id res chain seq x y z
N MET A 1 -19.97 33.48 -16.83
CA MET A 1 -18.79 32.96 -16.11
C MET A 1 -17.55 33.34 -16.91
N GLY A 2 -16.45 33.72 -16.25
CA GLY A 2 -15.23 34.13 -16.96
C GLY A 2 -14.57 32.97 -17.71
N PRO A 3 -13.55 33.21 -18.54
CA PRO A 3 -12.74 32.12 -19.08
C PRO A 3 -12.10 31.36 -17.90
N GLY A 4 -12.07 30.04 -17.99
CA GLY A 4 -11.44 29.17 -16.99
C GLY A 4 -9.94 29.44 -16.84
N PRO A 5 -9.20 28.61 -16.07
CA PRO A 5 -9.51 27.23 -15.73
C PRO A 5 -10.42 27.04 -14.51
N TYR A 6 -11.23 25.97 -14.54
CA TYR A 6 -12.15 25.60 -13.46
C TYR A 6 -11.63 24.42 -12.64
N PHE A 7 -11.97 24.36 -11.35
CA PHE A 7 -11.64 23.20 -10.52
C PHE A 7 -12.75 22.81 -9.54
N TYR A 8 -12.88 21.51 -9.29
CA TYR A 8 -13.79 20.94 -8.32
C TYR A 8 -13.01 20.28 -7.18
N ILE A 9 -13.44 20.51 -5.93
CA ILE A 9 -12.83 19.90 -4.74
C ILE A 9 -13.93 19.38 -3.82
N SER A 10 -13.75 18.15 -3.35
CA SER A 10 -14.55 17.57 -2.26
C SER A 10 -13.72 16.60 -1.40
N GLY A 11 -14.14 16.39 -0.15
CA GLY A 11 -13.48 15.51 0.79
C GLY A 11 -12.38 16.19 1.62
N SER A 12 -11.64 15.40 2.39
CA SER A 12 -10.66 15.89 3.39
C SER A 12 -9.19 15.65 3.03
N ASN A 13 -8.91 14.96 1.93
CA ASN A 13 -7.54 14.56 1.58
C ASN A 13 -6.73 15.72 0.98
N GLY A 14 -6.21 16.63 1.81
CA GLY A 14 -5.42 17.78 1.35
C GLY A 14 -6.21 18.81 0.53
N ALA A 15 -7.55 18.77 0.62
CA ALA A 15 -8.47 19.59 -0.16
C ALA A 15 -8.19 21.09 -0.02
N GLU A 16 -7.85 21.54 1.18
CA GLU A 16 -7.55 22.95 1.47
C GLU A 16 -6.27 23.42 0.78
N LEU A 17 -5.19 22.63 0.83
CA LEU A 17 -3.92 22.95 0.17
C LEU A 17 -4.10 23.12 -1.34
N VAL A 18 -4.85 22.22 -1.96
CA VAL A 18 -5.15 22.28 -3.40
C VAL A 18 -6.08 23.44 -3.73
N SER A 19 -7.07 23.73 -2.86
CA SER A 19 -7.97 24.87 -3.04
C SER A 19 -7.19 26.19 -3.05
N ILE A 20 -6.31 26.39 -2.06
CA ILE A 20 -5.49 27.60 -1.94
C ILE A 20 -4.59 27.74 -3.17
N TYR A 21 -3.94 26.66 -3.61
CA TYR A 21 -3.11 26.67 -4.82
C TYR A 21 -3.90 27.12 -6.06
N CYS A 22 -5.06 26.51 -6.32
CA CYS A 22 -5.90 26.84 -7.47
C CYS A 22 -6.40 28.29 -7.41
N GLN A 23 -6.86 28.75 -6.24
CA GLN A 23 -7.33 30.12 -6.05
C GLN A 23 -6.23 31.15 -6.29
N ASN A 24 -5.02 30.90 -5.79
CA ASN A 24 -3.85 31.78 -6.02
C ASN A 24 -3.42 31.84 -7.49
N ARG A 25 -3.77 30.83 -8.29
CA ARG A 25 -3.57 30.81 -9.74
C ARG A 25 -4.70 31.49 -10.52
N GLY A 26 -5.71 32.04 -9.85
CA GLY A 26 -6.89 32.64 -10.47
C GLY A 26 -7.90 31.62 -11.02
N TRP A 27 -7.80 30.35 -10.64
CA TRP A 27 -8.73 29.32 -11.10
C TRP A 27 -10.09 29.50 -10.42
N GLN A 28 -11.17 29.17 -11.13
CA GLN A 28 -12.53 29.34 -10.64
C GLN A 28 -13.06 28.03 -10.04
N ARG A 29 -13.48 28.07 -8.77
CA ARG A 29 -14.06 26.89 -8.11
C ARG A 29 -15.45 26.62 -8.66
N ILE A 30 -15.70 25.37 -9.03
CA ILE A 30 -17.02 24.85 -9.38
C ILE A 30 -17.54 23.93 -8.27
N TYR A 31 -18.85 23.92 -8.09
CA TYR A 31 -19.53 23.15 -7.04
C TYR A 31 -20.35 21.98 -7.60
N ASP A 32 -20.68 22.01 -8.89
CA ASP A 32 -21.32 20.88 -9.58
C ASP A 32 -20.25 19.91 -10.10
N ASN A 33 -20.18 18.72 -9.52
CA ASN A 33 -19.29 17.63 -9.93
C ASN A 33 -19.58 17.11 -11.35
N ARG A 34 -20.80 17.33 -11.87
CA ARG A 34 -21.18 16.83 -13.20
C ARG A 34 -20.62 17.66 -14.34
N ARG A 35 -20.09 18.85 -14.06
CA ARG A 35 -19.42 19.66 -15.06
C ARG A 35 -18.22 18.93 -15.64
N GLU A 36 -18.07 19.04 -16.95
CA GLU A 36 -16.98 18.44 -17.74
C GLU A 36 -15.95 19.46 -18.20
N ASP A 37 -16.17 20.75 -17.98
CA ASP A 37 -15.26 21.84 -18.36
C ASP A 37 -14.28 22.22 -17.23
N TYR A 38 -13.88 21.23 -16.43
CA TYR A 38 -12.89 21.39 -15.37
C TYR A 38 -11.47 21.13 -15.90
N ALA A 39 -10.50 21.83 -15.33
CA ALA A 39 -9.08 21.52 -15.46
C ALA A 39 -8.61 20.56 -14.35
N LEU A 40 -9.23 20.60 -13.16
CA LEU A 40 -8.89 19.72 -12.03
C LEU A 40 -10.13 19.25 -11.26
N LYS A 41 -10.19 17.94 -10.98
CA LYS A 41 -11.11 17.33 -10.01
C LYS A 41 -10.33 16.67 -8.88
N TRP A 42 -10.40 17.26 -7.70
CA TRP A 42 -9.79 16.76 -6.46
C TRP A 42 -10.84 16.18 -5.52
N CYS A 43 -11.23 14.93 -5.76
CA CYS A 43 -12.27 14.25 -5.01
C CYS A 43 -12.24 12.74 -5.24
N GLU A 44 -12.54 11.94 -4.21
CA GLU A 44 -12.72 10.48 -4.34
C GLU A 44 -13.63 10.10 -5.51
N ILE A 45 -13.03 9.45 -6.53
CA ILE A 45 -13.75 9.02 -7.72
C ILE A 45 -14.39 7.67 -7.43
N LYS A 46 -15.69 7.71 -7.13
CA LYS A 46 -16.49 6.51 -6.82
C LYS A 46 -17.11 5.87 -8.06
N CYS A 47 -17.23 6.64 -9.13
CA CYS A 47 -17.96 6.31 -10.35
C CYS A 47 -16.96 6.07 -11.49
N ARG A 48 -17.08 4.94 -12.18
CA ARG A 48 -16.19 4.62 -13.30
C ARG A 48 -16.47 5.49 -14.52
N GLU A 49 -17.71 5.95 -14.69
CA GLU A 49 -18.09 6.82 -15.79
C GLU A 49 -17.28 8.13 -15.84
N THR A 50 -16.77 8.61 -14.71
CA THR A 50 -15.90 9.80 -14.67
C THR A 50 -14.63 9.62 -15.49
N TYR A 51 -14.09 8.39 -15.59
CA TYR A 51 -12.89 8.13 -16.40
C TYR A 51 -13.19 8.03 -17.91
N TYR A 52 -14.43 7.72 -18.30
CA TYR A 52 -14.80 7.64 -19.73
C TYR A 52 -14.92 9.03 -20.38
N HIS A 53 -15.27 10.06 -19.59
CA HIS A 53 -15.41 11.43 -20.05
C HIS A 53 -14.15 12.28 -19.77
N PHE A 54 -13.10 11.66 -19.22
CA PHE A 54 -11.83 12.32 -18.94
C PHE A 54 -11.10 12.66 -20.24
N LYS A 55 -10.71 13.92 -20.40
CA LYS A 55 -9.95 14.39 -21.56
C LYS A 55 -8.47 14.50 -21.21
N GLU A 56 -7.68 13.54 -21.71
CA GLU A 56 -6.23 13.51 -21.53
C GLU A 56 -5.57 14.76 -22.12
N GLY A 57 -4.57 15.30 -21.42
CA GLY A 57 -3.88 16.55 -21.81
C GLY A 57 -4.62 17.84 -21.43
N GLU A 58 -5.94 17.78 -21.17
CA GLU A 58 -6.75 18.94 -20.79
C GLU A 58 -7.14 18.92 -19.30
N GLN A 59 -7.31 17.74 -18.72
CA GLN A 59 -7.89 17.56 -17.39
C GLN A 59 -6.96 16.80 -16.45
N LEU A 60 -7.13 17.05 -15.15
CA LEU A 60 -6.44 16.34 -14.07
C LEU A 60 -7.46 15.73 -13.11
N LEU A 61 -7.24 14.46 -12.78
CA LEU A 61 -7.95 13.74 -11.72
C LEU A 61 -6.96 13.37 -10.63
N TYR A 62 -7.39 13.42 -9.37
CA TYR A 62 -6.51 13.10 -8.23
C TYR A 62 -6.25 11.58 -8.06
N GLN A 63 -6.93 10.72 -8.83
CA GLN A 63 -6.79 9.26 -8.81
C GLN A 63 -6.61 8.71 -10.22
N ILE A 64 -5.70 7.76 -10.35
CA ILE A 64 -5.64 6.89 -11.52
C ILE A 64 -6.78 5.86 -11.47
N PRO A 65 -7.34 5.47 -12.63
CA PRO A 65 -8.32 4.38 -12.68
C PRO A 65 -7.72 3.10 -12.10
N ASN A 66 -8.56 2.27 -11.48
CA ASN A 66 -8.18 0.98 -10.88
C ASN A 66 -7.07 1.04 -9.81
N ASN A 67 -6.86 2.18 -9.14
CA ASN A 67 -5.84 2.32 -8.09
C ASN A 67 -5.95 1.27 -6.94
N GLY A 68 -7.12 0.68 -6.72
CA GLY A 68 -7.37 -0.38 -5.73
C GLY A 68 -6.47 -1.61 -5.90
N VAL A 69 -5.90 -1.78 -7.09
CA VAL A 69 -4.88 -2.78 -7.42
C VAL A 69 -3.61 -2.60 -6.55
N LEU A 70 -3.24 -1.38 -6.19
CA LEU A 70 -2.09 -1.08 -5.31
C LEU A 70 -2.49 -0.61 -3.92
N THR A 71 -3.68 -0.01 -3.79
CA THR A 71 -4.11 0.68 -2.55
C THR A 71 -4.99 -0.18 -1.64
N SER A 72 -5.32 -1.42 -2.04
CA SER A 72 -5.98 -2.41 -1.18
C SER A 72 -5.03 -3.55 -0.81
N LYS A 73 -5.25 -4.18 0.35
CA LYS A 73 -4.37 -5.26 0.83
C LYS A 73 -4.41 -6.48 -0.07
N ILE A 74 -5.61 -6.87 -0.51
CA ILE A 74 -5.79 -7.99 -1.46
C ILE A 74 -5.27 -7.60 -2.84
N GLY A 75 -5.54 -6.39 -3.32
CA GLY A 75 -5.03 -5.92 -4.61
C GLY A 75 -3.51 -6.00 -4.68
N LEU A 76 -2.82 -5.45 -3.67
CA LEU A 76 -1.37 -5.47 -3.59
C LEU A 76 -0.82 -6.89 -3.51
N LEU A 77 -1.39 -7.75 -2.66
CA LEU A 77 -0.99 -9.15 -2.54
C LEU A 77 -1.12 -9.89 -3.88
N CYS A 78 -2.25 -9.72 -4.58
CA CYS A 78 -2.47 -10.33 -5.88
C CYS A 78 -1.47 -9.81 -6.92
N CYS A 79 -1.17 -8.50 -6.92
CA CYS A 79 -0.19 -7.91 -7.84
C CYS A 79 1.20 -8.47 -7.66
N LEU A 80 1.69 -8.50 -6.42
CA LEU A 80 3.02 -9.00 -6.11
C LEU A 80 3.16 -10.49 -6.47
N ARG A 81 2.13 -11.30 -6.21
CA ARG A 81 2.11 -12.72 -6.60
C ARG A 81 2.11 -12.90 -8.12
N GLU A 82 1.32 -12.11 -8.85
CA GLU A 82 1.31 -12.16 -10.32
C GLU A 82 2.65 -11.71 -10.91
N GLN A 83 3.27 -10.66 -10.36
CA GLN A 83 4.61 -10.23 -10.75
C GLN A 83 5.62 -11.37 -10.53
N GLU A 84 5.64 -11.97 -9.34
CA GLU A 84 6.54 -13.08 -9.03
C GLU A 84 6.33 -14.28 -9.98
N ARG A 85 5.07 -14.63 -10.28
CA ARG A 85 4.72 -15.70 -11.23
C ARG A 85 5.23 -15.40 -12.64
N VAL A 86 5.08 -14.16 -13.11
CA VAL A 86 5.57 -13.73 -14.42
C VAL A 86 7.10 -13.77 -14.46
N MET A 87 7.78 -13.26 -13.43
CA MET A 87 9.25 -13.27 -13.35
C MET A 87 9.82 -14.71 -13.27
N LYS A 88 9.16 -15.62 -12.55
CA LYS A 88 9.50 -17.05 -12.55
C LYS A 88 9.31 -17.70 -13.92
N LYS A 89 8.29 -17.30 -14.69
CA LYS A 89 8.09 -17.81 -16.06
C LYS A 89 9.16 -17.26 -17.02
N ILE A 90 9.53 -15.99 -16.89
CA ILE A 90 10.58 -15.36 -17.71
C ILE A 90 11.92 -16.03 -17.46
N SER A 91 12.34 -16.18 -16.19
CA SER A 91 13.60 -16.84 -15.81
C SER A 91 13.69 -18.33 -16.23
N ARG A 92 12.56 -19.03 -16.34
CA ARG A 92 12.52 -20.40 -16.90
C ARG A 92 12.54 -20.43 -18.43
N SER A 93 12.10 -19.35 -19.09
CA SER A 93 12.01 -19.25 -20.56
C SER A 93 13.28 -18.67 -21.19
N SER A 94 14.21 -18.15 -20.37
CA SER A 94 15.56 -17.77 -20.79
C SER A 94 16.45 -19.00 -21.02
N ASN A 95 16.10 -19.76 -22.06
CA ASN A 95 17.05 -20.37 -23.00
C ASN A 95 16.60 -20.25 -24.48
N SER A 96 15.39 -19.77 -24.78
CA SER A 96 14.99 -19.47 -26.17
C SER A 96 13.64 -18.75 -26.21
N ASN A 97 13.61 -17.53 -26.77
CA ASN A 97 12.41 -16.75 -27.16
C ASN A 97 11.65 -15.94 -26.10
N ILE A 98 12.32 -14.91 -25.56
CA ILE A 98 11.69 -13.79 -24.86
C ILE A 98 10.71 -13.02 -25.77
N SER A 99 10.95 -12.93 -27.10
CA SER A 99 10.07 -12.18 -28.02
C SER A 99 8.70 -12.82 -28.22
N ALA A 100 8.61 -14.15 -28.30
CA ALA A 100 7.35 -14.88 -28.45
C ALA A 100 6.45 -14.75 -27.20
N PHE A 101 7.07 -14.67 -26.01
CA PHE A 101 6.33 -14.47 -24.76
C PHE A 101 5.74 -13.05 -24.65
N MET A 102 6.43 -12.03 -25.16
CA MET A 102 5.89 -10.66 -25.22
C MET A 102 4.67 -10.57 -26.13
N SER A 103 4.67 -11.29 -27.26
CA SER A 103 3.49 -11.43 -28.13
C SER A 103 2.34 -12.20 -27.45
N PHE A 104 2.64 -13.14 -26.55
CA PHE A 104 1.65 -13.90 -25.78
C PHE A 104 0.99 -13.06 -24.66
N LEU A 105 1.74 -12.19 -23.98
CA LEU A 105 1.18 -11.29 -22.96
C LEU A 105 0.25 -10.24 -23.57
N SER A 106 0.55 -9.78 -24.80
CA SER A 106 -0.29 -8.84 -25.53
C SER A 106 -1.63 -9.42 -26.03
N THR A 107 -1.80 -10.75 -26.03
CA THR A 107 -2.96 -11.42 -26.67
C THR A 107 -4.02 -11.95 -25.68
N ARG A 108 -3.76 -12.00 -24.37
CA ARG A 108 -4.80 -12.33 -23.38
C ARG A 108 -5.62 -11.09 -23.00
N LYS A 109 -6.85 -11.00 -23.53
CA LYS A 109 -7.86 -10.04 -23.09
C LYS A 109 -8.21 -10.25 -21.60
N LYS A 110 -7.74 -9.30 -20.74
CA LYS A 110 -8.24 -8.81 -19.41
C LYS A 110 -7.14 -8.78 -18.32
N PRO A 111 -7.08 -7.76 -17.42
CA PRO A 111 -7.49 -6.36 -17.53
C PRO A 111 -6.31 -5.46 -17.98
N LEU A 112 -6.63 -4.28 -18.51
CA LEU A 112 -5.67 -3.26 -18.97
C LEU A 112 -4.72 -2.84 -17.84
N PHE A 113 -3.49 -3.35 -17.82
CA PHE A 113 -2.42 -2.76 -17.01
C PHE A 113 -1.02 -2.89 -17.62
N PHE A 114 -0.85 -3.65 -18.72
CA PHE A 114 0.45 -3.84 -19.37
C PHE A 114 0.33 -3.82 -20.89
N GLN A 115 -0.24 -2.74 -21.41
CA GLN A 115 -0.13 -2.44 -22.83
C GLN A 115 0.17 -0.97 -22.96
N ASN A 116 1.45 -0.63 -23.01
CA ASN A 116 2.02 0.15 -24.11
C ASN A 116 3.48 0.54 -23.83
N TYR A 117 4.31 0.29 -24.84
CA TYR A 117 5.64 0.83 -25.12
C TYR A 117 6.65 0.91 -23.97
N ILE A 118 7.55 -0.07 -23.95
CA ILE A 118 8.89 0.12 -23.41
C ILE A 118 9.86 -0.21 -24.53
N HIS A 119 10.71 0.76 -24.91
CA HIS A 119 11.81 0.52 -25.83
C HIS A 119 12.61 -0.69 -25.32
N GLN A 120 12.77 -1.72 -26.17
CA GLN A 120 13.34 -3.03 -25.82
C GLN A 120 14.64 -2.94 -24.99
N ARG A 121 15.45 -1.90 -25.21
CA ARG A 121 16.76 -1.71 -24.59
C ARG A 121 16.70 -1.15 -23.17
N GLU A 122 15.77 -0.24 -22.89
CA GLU A 122 15.54 0.31 -21.54
C GLU A 122 14.73 -0.65 -20.67
N PHE A 123 13.81 -1.43 -21.26
CA PHE A 123 13.13 -2.50 -20.52
C PHE A 123 14.08 -3.62 -20.11
N LEU A 124 15.08 -3.94 -20.92
CA LEU A 124 16.10 -4.94 -20.59
C LEU A 124 17.02 -4.44 -19.47
N LEU A 125 17.32 -3.14 -19.40
CA LEU A 125 18.03 -2.53 -18.27
C LEU A 125 17.17 -2.45 -17.01
N PHE A 126 15.88 -2.16 -17.16
CA PHE A 126 14.89 -2.21 -16.07
C PHE A 126 14.72 -3.65 -15.53
N LEU A 127 14.67 -4.65 -16.41
CA LEU A 127 14.73 -6.07 -16.05
C LEU A 127 16.07 -6.47 -15.43
N HIS A 128 17.18 -5.84 -15.82
CA HIS A 128 18.50 -6.09 -15.24
C HIS A 128 18.67 -5.50 -13.83
N LEU A 129 18.00 -4.37 -13.53
CA LEU A 129 18.03 -3.73 -12.22
C LEU A 129 16.96 -4.32 -11.27
N GLU A 130 15.81 -4.80 -11.79
CA GLU A 130 14.77 -5.50 -11.01
C GLU A 130 15.00 -7.01 -10.87
N LEU A 131 16.12 -7.53 -11.36
CA LEU A 131 16.63 -8.81 -10.91
C LEU A 131 16.99 -8.69 -9.42
N LEU A 132 16.39 -9.53 -8.57
CA LEU A 132 16.85 -9.91 -7.20
C LEU A 132 16.14 -9.33 -5.96
N LEU A 133 14.81 -9.15 -5.96
CA LEU A 133 14.09 -9.29 -4.68
C LEU A 133 12.94 -10.28 -4.84
N LYS A 134 13.05 -11.44 -4.19
CA LYS A 134 11.93 -12.37 -4.12
C LYS A 134 10.85 -11.76 -3.23
N MET A 135 9.59 -12.01 -3.55
CA MET A 135 8.47 -11.47 -2.76
C MET A 135 8.61 -11.80 -1.27
N GLU A 136 9.11 -13.00 -0.95
CA GLU A 136 9.35 -13.46 0.43
C GLU A 136 10.39 -12.64 1.22
N GLU A 137 11.27 -11.88 0.55
CA GLU A 137 12.32 -11.09 1.17
C GLU A 137 11.82 -9.73 1.69
N PHE A 138 10.75 -9.18 1.09
CA PHE A 138 10.22 -7.86 1.46
C PHE A 138 8.73 -7.86 1.84
N PHE A 139 7.98 -8.91 1.49
CA PHE A 139 6.56 -9.00 1.77
C PHE A 139 6.27 -10.25 2.64
N PRO A 140 5.81 -10.08 3.90
CA PRO A 140 5.55 -11.21 4.76
C PRO A 140 4.50 -12.16 4.17
N GLN A 141 4.72 -13.46 4.36
CA GLN A 141 3.82 -14.52 3.89
C GLN A 141 2.37 -14.20 4.26
N SER A 142 1.47 -14.27 3.29
CA SER A 142 0.09 -13.84 3.45
C SER A 142 -0.87 -14.77 2.73
N PHE A 143 -2.08 -14.91 3.27
CA PHE A 143 -3.17 -15.71 2.72
C PHE A 143 -4.48 -14.91 2.70
N ARG A 144 -5.28 -15.17 1.69
CA ARG A 144 -6.65 -14.65 1.57
C ARG A 144 -7.63 -15.58 2.27
N LEU A 145 -8.32 -15.07 3.29
CA LEU A 145 -9.29 -15.88 4.04
C LEU A 145 -10.64 -16.02 3.32
N ASP A 146 -10.89 -15.17 2.31
CA ASP A 146 -12.08 -15.24 1.46
C ASP A 146 -12.01 -16.34 0.39
N LEU A 147 -10.82 -16.92 0.14
CA LEU A 147 -10.62 -18.05 -0.75
C LEU A 147 -10.48 -19.34 0.07
N LYS A 148 -11.29 -20.36 -0.25
CA LYS A 148 -11.31 -21.64 0.50
C LYS A 148 -9.94 -22.31 0.51
N ASP A 149 -9.30 -22.41 -0.65
CA ASP A 149 -8.01 -23.10 -0.77
C ASP A 149 -6.90 -22.38 0.03
N GLU A 150 -6.84 -21.05 -0.04
CA GLU A 150 -5.87 -20.29 0.74
C GLU A 150 -6.15 -20.31 2.24
N ARG A 151 -7.43 -20.34 2.63
CA ARG A 151 -7.84 -20.50 4.03
C ARG A 151 -7.39 -21.85 4.58
N ASN A 152 -7.63 -22.94 3.85
CA ASN A 152 -7.20 -24.27 4.25
C ASN A 152 -5.68 -24.35 4.33
N ALA A 153 -4.97 -23.84 3.32
CA ALA A 153 -3.52 -23.79 3.32
C ALA A 153 -2.94 -23.02 4.51
N PHE A 154 -3.59 -21.93 4.94
CA PHE A 154 -3.19 -21.21 6.15
C PHE A 154 -3.33 -22.07 7.41
N PHE A 155 -4.47 -22.73 7.60
CA PHE A 155 -4.71 -23.56 8.79
C PHE A 155 -3.83 -24.81 8.82
N GLU A 156 -3.51 -25.40 7.67
CA GLU A 156 -2.55 -26.51 7.55
C GLU A 156 -1.11 -26.08 7.85
N LEU A 157 -0.74 -24.85 7.45
CA LEU A 157 0.60 -24.31 7.66
C LEU A 157 0.85 -23.82 9.09
N TYR A 158 -0.21 -23.39 9.79
CA TYR A 158 -0.12 -22.74 11.09
C TYR A 158 0.62 -23.59 12.11
N LYS A 159 1.46 -22.93 12.92
CA LYS A 159 2.18 -23.52 14.06
C LYS A 159 2.02 -22.61 15.27
N GLU A 160 1.96 -23.20 16.46
CA GLU A 160 1.58 -22.51 17.70
C GLU A 160 2.54 -21.38 18.09
N GLU A 161 3.82 -21.48 17.70
CA GLU A 161 4.84 -20.48 18.02
C GLU A 161 4.78 -19.25 17.11
N GLN A 162 3.93 -19.25 16.08
CA GLN A 162 3.89 -18.21 15.07
C GLN A 162 2.79 -17.20 15.35
N ILE A 163 3.18 -15.92 15.42
CA ILE A 163 2.21 -14.83 15.46
C ILE A 163 1.79 -14.47 14.04
N TRP A 164 0.49 -14.33 13.84
CA TRP A 164 -0.11 -13.82 12.60
C TRP A 164 -0.94 -12.58 12.88
N ILE A 165 -1.10 -11.73 11.86
CA ILE A 165 -1.91 -10.52 11.92
C ILE A 165 -3.03 -10.61 10.88
N CYS A 166 -4.27 -10.55 11.34
CA CYS A 166 -5.45 -10.53 10.48
C CYS A 166 -5.86 -9.10 10.18
N LYS A 167 -6.10 -8.78 8.90
CA LYS A 167 -6.36 -7.42 8.43
C LYS A 167 -7.53 -7.43 7.44
N PRO A 168 -8.57 -6.59 7.64
CA PRO A 168 -9.61 -6.42 6.62
C PRO A 168 -9.05 -5.72 5.37
N SER A 169 -9.47 -6.17 4.18
CA SER A 169 -8.90 -5.73 2.90
C SER A 169 -9.08 -4.23 2.65
N CYS A 170 -10.32 -3.75 2.74
CA CYS A 170 -10.71 -2.37 2.45
C CYS A 170 -11.03 -1.58 3.74
N SER A 171 -10.15 -1.68 4.74
CA SER A 171 -10.24 -0.90 5.99
C SER A 171 -8.96 -0.09 6.22
N ASN A 172 -9.09 1.03 6.91
CA ASN A 172 -8.02 1.95 7.29
C ASN A 172 -7.99 2.15 8.81
N GLN A 173 -7.02 2.95 9.29
CA GLN A 173 -6.90 3.35 10.71
C GLN A 173 -6.71 2.19 11.70
N GLY A 174 -6.28 1.02 11.23
CA GLY A 174 -6.12 -0.18 12.06
C GLY A 174 -7.44 -0.83 12.50
N ARG A 175 -8.60 -0.37 12.02
CA ARG A 175 -9.90 -0.92 12.40
C ARG A 175 -10.08 -2.36 11.91
N GLY A 176 -10.49 -3.23 12.83
CA GLY A 176 -10.71 -4.66 12.59
C GLY A 176 -9.43 -5.49 12.48
N ILE A 177 -8.26 -4.92 12.81
CA ILE A 177 -7.02 -5.67 12.92
C ILE A 177 -6.96 -6.38 14.27
N PHE A 178 -6.55 -7.64 14.26
CA PHE A 178 -6.25 -8.42 15.46
C PHE A 178 -5.07 -9.36 15.21
N LEU A 179 -4.45 -9.81 16.29
CA LEU A 179 -3.36 -10.78 16.24
C LEU A 179 -3.86 -12.17 16.58
N LEU A 180 -3.28 -13.16 15.92
CA LEU A 180 -3.43 -14.58 16.20
C LEU A 180 -2.12 -15.01 16.86
N LYS A 181 -2.09 -15.05 18.19
CA LYS A 181 -0.90 -15.37 18.99
C LYS A 181 -0.92 -16.77 19.59
N ASN A 182 -2.09 -17.38 19.66
CA ASN A 182 -2.30 -18.65 20.33
C ASN A 182 -3.37 -19.49 19.59
N PRO A 183 -3.43 -20.80 19.85
CA PRO A 183 -4.40 -21.69 19.20
C PRO A 183 -5.85 -21.28 19.42
N ALA A 184 -6.21 -20.74 20.59
CA ALA A 184 -7.58 -20.33 20.89
C ALA A 184 -8.08 -19.21 19.96
N ALA A 185 -7.21 -18.23 19.65
CA ALA A 185 -7.53 -17.17 18.70
C ALA A 185 -7.71 -17.70 17.27
N VAL A 186 -6.89 -18.68 16.87
CA VAL A 186 -6.98 -19.33 15.54
C VAL A 186 -8.25 -20.16 15.42
N ASN A 187 -8.58 -20.96 16.43
CA ASN A 187 -9.80 -21.77 16.47
C ASN A 187 -11.06 -20.88 16.42
N THR A 188 -11.04 -19.76 17.13
CA THR A 188 -12.11 -18.76 17.10
C THR A 188 -12.30 -18.20 15.68
N LEU A 189 -11.21 -17.83 15.01
CA LEU A 189 -11.26 -17.37 13.62
C LEU A 189 -11.76 -18.46 12.67
N GLN A 190 -11.33 -19.71 12.86
CA GLN A 190 -11.77 -20.84 12.05
C GLN A 190 -13.29 -21.05 12.17
N ALA A 191 -13.83 -21.03 13.39
CA ALA A 191 -15.27 -21.12 13.63
C ALA A 191 -16.06 -19.94 13.02
N GLU A 192 -15.54 -18.71 13.12
CA GLU A 192 -16.14 -17.53 12.46
C GLU A 192 -16.24 -17.72 10.94
N LEU A 193 -15.20 -18.27 10.31
CA LEU A 193 -15.16 -18.47 8.86
C LEU A 193 -16.08 -19.61 8.41
N HIS A 194 -16.18 -20.71 9.16
CA HIS A 194 -17.09 -21.82 8.83
C HIS A 194 -18.55 -21.44 8.95
N SER A 195 -18.95 -20.79 10.06
CA SER A 195 -20.33 -20.32 10.26
C SER A 195 -20.77 -19.35 9.15
N THR A 196 -19.84 -18.48 8.74
CA THR A 196 -20.06 -17.56 7.62
C THR A 196 -20.25 -18.28 6.28
N GLU A 197 -19.48 -19.35 6.02
CA GLU A 197 -19.59 -20.16 4.81
C GLU A 197 -20.91 -20.93 4.74
N GLU A 198 -21.32 -21.55 5.86
CA GLU A 198 -22.59 -22.28 5.97
C GLU A 198 -23.81 -21.35 5.80
N TYR A 199 -23.75 -20.14 6.39
CA TYR A 199 -24.77 -19.12 6.18
C TYR A 199 -24.92 -18.72 4.71
N ARG A 200 -23.81 -18.64 3.95
CA ARG A 200 -23.83 -18.31 2.51
C ARG A 200 -24.44 -19.42 1.66
N LEU A 201 -24.24 -20.67 2.04
CA LEU A 201 -24.79 -21.83 1.30
C LEU A 201 -26.29 -22.03 1.59
N SER A 202 -26.74 -21.74 2.81
CA SER A 202 -28.12 -21.98 3.25
C SER A 202 -29.14 -20.91 2.81
N LYS A 203 -28.74 -19.64 2.73
CA LYS A 203 -29.61 -18.56 2.24
C LYS A 203 -29.06 -18.00 0.93
N LYS A 204 -29.78 -18.20 -0.18
CA LYS A 204 -29.59 -17.52 -1.48
C LYS A 204 -29.83 -15.98 -1.38
N VAL A 205 -29.26 -15.30 -0.39
CA VAL A 205 -29.54 -13.90 -0.06
C VAL A 205 -28.25 -13.06 -0.19
N LEU A 206 -28.38 -11.97 -0.96
CA LEU A 206 -27.31 -11.07 -1.44
C LEU A 206 -26.80 -10.06 -0.38
N HIS A 207 -27.31 -10.07 0.85
CA HIS A 207 -27.35 -8.84 1.67
C HIS A 207 -26.21 -8.57 2.65
N LYS A 208 -25.17 -9.40 2.72
CA LYS A 208 -23.87 -8.96 3.29
C LYS A 208 -22.76 -9.93 2.92
N VAL A 209 -21.96 -9.58 1.91
CA VAL A 209 -20.70 -10.29 1.69
C VAL A 209 -19.79 -9.97 2.88
N PRO A 210 -19.28 -10.98 3.61
CA PRO A 210 -18.33 -10.78 4.69
C PRO A 210 -17.15 -9.95 4.19
N GLN A 211 -16.68 -9.00 5.00
CA GLN A 211 -15.55 -8.18 4.60
C GLN A 211 -14.34 -9.08 4.38
N ALA A 212 -13.81 -9.11 3.15
CA ALA A 212 -12.65 -9.93 2.82
C ALA A 212 -11.45 -9.55 3.71
N ARG A 213 -10.72 -10.55 4.21
CA ARG A 213 -9.58 -10.39 5.11
C ARG A 213 -8.35 -11.09 4.55
N ILE A 214 -7.19 -10.55 4.85
CA ILE A 214 -5.92 -11.26 4.72
C ILE A 214 -5.42 -11.66 6.11
N VAL A 215 -4.80 -12.83 6.20
CA VAL A 215 -3.93 -13.19 7.33
C VAL A 215 -2.50 -13.13 6.84
N GLN A 216 -1.63 -12.49 7.60
CA GLN A 216 -0.24 -12.23 7.20
C GLN A 216 0.69 -12.56 8.37
N ARG A 217 1.85 -13.14 8.08
CA ARG A 217 2.85 -13.44 9.10
C ARG A 217 3.25 -12.14 9.79
N TYR A 218 3.19 -12.14 11.12
CA TYR A 218 3.55 -10.98 11.89
C TYR A 218 5.07 -10.90 12.08
N ILE A 219 5.64 -9.72 11.85
CA ILE A 219 7.05 -9.44 12.11
C ILE A 219 7.19 -9.24 13.62
N HIS A 220 7.48 -10.34 14.32
CA HIS A 220 7.53 -10.38 15.79
C HIS A 220 8.87 -9.85 16.37
N GLN A 221 9.94 -9.85 15.56
CA GLN A 221 11.24 -9.25 15.86
C GLN A 221 11.50 -8.04 14.93
N PRO A 222 10.73 -6.94 15.06
CA PRO A 222 10.98 -5.75 14.26
C PRO A 222 12.25 -5.03 14.74
N LEU A 223 12.86 -4.24 13.85
CA LEU A 223 13.79 -3.21 14.30
C LEU A 223 13.04 -2.21 15.19
N LEU A 224 13.68 -1.79 16.27
CA LEU A 224 13.11 -0.85 17.25
C LEU A 224 13.96 0.42 17.29
N LEU A 225 13.30 1.57 17.44
CA LEU A 225 13.95 2.85 17.74
C LEU A 225 13.64 3.17 19.20
N GLU A 226 14.67 3.26 20.03
CA GLU A 226 14.51 3.49 21.49
C GLU A 226 13.58 2.46 22.15
N GLY A 227 13.62 1.20 21.70
CA GLY A 227 12.74 0.14 22.19
C GLY A 227 11.29 0.25 21.70
N LYS A 228 10.91 1.30 20.97
CA LYS A 228 9.57 1.50 20.40
C LYS A 228 9.49 0.91 18.99
N LYS A 229 8.32 0.34 18.65
CA LYS A 229 8.06 -0.15 17.30
C LYS A 229 7.77 1.02 16.39
N PHE A 230 8.21 0.95 15.14
CA PHE A 230 7.97 2.00 14.17
C PHE A 230 7.61 1.49 12.78
N ASP A 231 7.06 2.39 11.97
CA ASP A 231 6.99 2.23 10.53
C ASP A 231 7.41 3.53 9.84
N VAL A 232 7.77 3.43 8.57
CA VAL A 232 8.10 4.60 7.75
C VAL A 232 6.98 4.87 6.76
N ARG A 233 6.49 6.11 6.75
CA ARG A 233 5.61 6.62 5.70
C ARG A 233 6.45 7.36 4.68
N SER A 234 6.31 6.98 3.41
CA SER A 234 6.83 7.72 2.26
C SER A 234 5.69 8.15 1.34
N TYR A 235 5.94 9.17 0.52
CA TYR A 235 4.98 9.70 -0.43
C TYR A 235 5.45 9.46 -1.86
N LEU A 236 4.53 8.96 -2.69
CA LEU A 236 4.76 8.71 -4.10
C LEU A 236 3.61 9.33 -4.91
N LEU A 237 3.96 10.14 -5.89
CA LEU A 237 3.02 10.72 -6.85
C LEU A 237 3.28 10.10 -8.23
N ILE A 238 2.28 9.42 -8.78
CA ILE A 238 2.27 9.00 -10.18
C ILE A 238 1.65 10.17 -10.96
N ALA A 239 2.50 11.02 -11.52
CA ALA A 239 2.08 12.22 -12.24
C ALA A 239 1.57 11.88 -13.65
N CYS A 240 2.12 10.84 -14.27
CA CYS A 240 1.69 10.33 -15.57
C CYS A 240 1.95 8.82 -15.63
N THR A 241 1.14 8.09 -16.41
CA THR A 241 1.32 6.65 -16.68
C THR A 241 1.80 6.34 -18.10
N ALA A 242 1.86 7.36 -18.98
CA ALA A 242 2.28 7.23 -20.37
C ALA A 242 2.91 8.54 -20.88
N PRO A 243 4.23 8.77 -20.71
CA PRO A 243 5.20 7.89 -20.04
C PRO A 243 4.99 7.87 -18.52
N TYR A 244 5.53 6.85 -17.84
CA TYR A 244 5.51 6.81 -16.38
C TYR A 244 6.38 7.93 -15.80
N VAL A 245 5.73 8.85 -15.07
CA VAL A 245 6.41 9.91 -14.31
C VAL A 245 6.07 9.72 -12.84
N LEU A 246 7.06 9.32 -12.06
CA LEU A 246 6.93 9.08 -10.62
C LEU A 246 7.77 10.09 -9.85
N LEU A 247 7.14 10.78 -8.90
CA LEU A 247 7.81 11.71 -7.99
C LEU A 247 7.78 11.12 -6.58
N PHE A 248 8.96 10.91 -6.02
CA PHE A 248 9.12 10.48 -4.64
C PHE A 248 9.34 11.70 -3.74
N ALA A 249 8.62 11.74 -2.62
CA ALA A 249 8.88 12.67 -1.54
C ALA A 249 9.16 11.90 -0.26
N GLN A 250 10.19 12.35 0.46
CA GLN A 250 10.48 11.87 1.79
C GLN A 250 9.25 12.09 2.68
N GLY A 251 8.95 11.14 3.54
CA GLY A 251 7.89 11.28 4.53
C GLY A 251 8.46 11.33 5.93
N TYR A 252 7.96 10.49 6.83
CA TYR A 252 8.29 10.52 8.25
C TYR A 252 8.17 9.14 8.88
N VAL A 253 8.79 8.99 10.03
CA VAL A 253 8.73 7.78 10.86
C VAL A 253 7.60 7.92 11.87
N ARG A 254 6.84 6.84 12.09
CA ARG A 254 5.74 6.75 13.05
C ARG A 254 6.08 5.72 14.11
N LEU A 255 6.15 6.13 15.36
CA LEU A 255 6.52 5.30 16.50
C LEU A 255 5.31 4.99 17.38
N THR A 256 5.37 3.91 18.13
CA THR A 256 4.46 3.64 19.24
C THR A 256 4.76 4.55 20.44
N CYS A 257 3.76 4.87 21.26
CA CYS A 257 3.96 5.65 22.49
C CYS A 257 4.85 4.91 23.49
N VAL A 258 4.70 3.59 23.56
CA VAL A 258 5.36 2.72 24.54
C VAL A 258 6.32 1.75 23.87
N ASN A 259 7.19 1.15 24.69
CA ASN A 259 8.14 0.14 24.24
C ASN A 259 7.42 -1.09 23.69
N TYR A 260 8.03 -1.70 22.69
CA TYR A 260 7.53 -2.87 22.04
C TYR A 260 7.68 -4.10 22.94
N ASP A 261 6.57 -4.81 23.12
CA ASP A 261 6.53 -6.13 23.72
C ASP A 261 5.74 -7.05 22.78
N ALA A 262 6.35 -8.18 22.40
CA ALA A 262 5.71 -9.18 21.54
C ALA A 262 4.59 -9.94 22.28
N ALA A 263 4.69 -10.09 23.60
CA ALA A 263 3.74 -10.83 24.42
C ALA A 263 2.47 -10.02 24.69
N SER A 264 2.57 -8.71 24.93
CA SER A 264 1.44 -7.80 25.23
C SER A 264 0.26 -7.93 24.28
N ASP A 265 -0.95 -8.16 24.79
CA ASP A 265 -2.17 -8.19 23.97
C ASP A 265 -2.69 -6.79 23.57
N ASP A 266 -2.06 -5.72 24.07
CA ASP A 266 -2.42 -4.36 23.70
C ASP A 266 -1.97 -4.03 22.27
N LEU A 267 -2.95 -3.83 21.39
CA LEU A 267 -2.71 -3.43 20.01
C LEU A 267 -1.97 -2.10 19.87
N THR A 268 -2.00 -1.19 20.86
CA THR A 268 -1.24 0.06 20.80
C THR A 268 0.28 -0.16 20.87
N VAL A 269 0.73 -1.28 21.43
CA VAL A 269 2.14 -1.73 21.42
C VAL A 269 2.58 -2.22 20.04
N HIS A 270 1.64 -2.71 19.24
CA HIS A 270 1.92 -3.36 17.96
C HIS A 270 1.62 -2.52 16.72
N LEU A 271 0.71 -1.55 16.82
CA LEU A 271 0.17 -0.78 15.69
C LEU A 271 0.56 0.70 15.77
N THR A 272 1.56 1.08 14.97
CA THR A 272 2.16 2.43 14.86
C THR A 272 1.26 3.52 14.26
N ASN A 273 0.04 3.18 13.85
CA ASN A 273 -0.82 4.16 13.20
C ASN A 273 -1.38 5.16 14.23
N GLN A 274 -1.34 6.44 13.88
CA GLN A 274 -1.73 7.55 14.77
C GLN A 274 -3.16 7.40 15.34
N TYR A 275 -4.09 6.81 14.59
CA TYR A 275 -5.44 6.54 15.09
C TYR A 275 -5.45 5.52 16.24
N MET A 276 -4.64 4.46 16.15
CA MET A 276 -4.49 3.49 17.23
C MET A 276 -3.68 4.07 18.39
N GLN A 277 -2.64 4.86 18.12
CA GLN A 277 -1.84 5.51 19.17
C GLN A 277 -2.67 6.48 20.01
N LYS A 278 -3.63 7.20 19.43
CA LYS A 278 -4.60 8.04 20.16
C LYS A 278 -5.41 7.31 21.22
N LYS A 279 -5.50 5.97 21.17
CA LYS A 279 -6.19 5.16 22.17
C LYS A 279 -5.32 4.84 23.39
N ASN A 280 -4.01 5.03 23.27
CA ASN A 280 -3.09 4.85 24.38
C ASN A 280 -3.23 6.04 25.34
N SER A 281 -3.27 5.77 26.64
CA SER A 281 -3.47 6.78 27.69
C SER A 281 -2.36 7.84 27.74
N LEU A 282 -1.14 7.49 27.30
CA LEU A 282 0.01 8.39 27.30
C LEU A 282 0.11 9.26 26.04
N TYR A 283 -0.77 9.07 25.06
CA TYR A 283 -0.66 9.74 23.76
C TYR A 283 -0.66 11.27 23.88
N SER A 284 -1.48 11.86 24.74
CA SER A 284 -1.53 13.32 24.90
C SER A 284 -0.20 13.91 25.35
N GLN A 285 0.62 13.15 26.08
CA GLN A 285 1.92 13.58 26.58
C GLN A 285 3.04 13.28 25.57
N LEU A 286 2.93 12.15 24.84
CA LEU A 286 3.98 11.64 23.96
C LEU A 286 3.73 11.88 22.46
N LYS A 287 2.64 12.58 22.10
CA LYS A 287 2.20 12.76 20.70
C LYS A 287 3.35 13.19 19.79
N ASP A 288 4.12 14.20 20.20
CA ASP A 288 5.17 14.77 19.36
C ASP A 288 6.41 13.87 19.27
N GLU A 289 6.57 12.92 20.19
CA GLU A 289 7.59 11.86 20.12
C GLU A 289 7.19 10.70 19.19
N THR A 290 5.89 10.53 18.91
CA THR A 290 5.40 9.45 18.03
C THR A 290 5.66 9.69 16.54
N VAL A 291 6.21 10.85 16.18
CA VAL A 291 6.53 11.21 14.80
C VAL A 291 7.94 11.77 14.72
N TRP A 292 8.81 11.10 13.95
CA TRP A 292 10.13 11.65 13.64
C TRP A 292 10.19 12.06 12.17
N TRP A 293 10.65 13.28 11.93
CA TRP A 293 11.09 13.70 10.61
C TRP A 293 12.36 12.96 10.19
N MET A 294 12.64 12.90 8.89
CA MET A 294 13.75 12.12 8.36
C MET A 294 15.11 12.65 8.85
N GLU A 295 15.22 13.94 9.15
CA GLU A 295 16.42 14.58 9.71
C GLU A 295 16.73 14.05 11.11
N HIS A 296 15.70 13.92 11.96
CA HIS A 296 15.84 13.35 13.29
C HIS A 296 16.19 11.86 13.19
N PHE A 297 15.49 11.11 12.33
CA PHE A 297 15.79 9.71 12.09
C PHE A 297 17.23 9.50 11.59
N ASN A 298 17.70 10.33 10.66
CA ASN A 298 19.06 10.28 10.14
C ASN A 298 20.10 10.57 11.23
N SER A 299 19.86 11.59 12.06
CA SER A 299 20.75 11.95 13.17
C SER A 299 20.86 10.79 14.17
N TYR A 300 19.72 10.17 14.51
CA TYR A 300 19.67 9.02 15.40
C TYR A 300 20.42 7.81 14.83
N VAL A 301 20.22 7.48 13.55
CA VAL A 301 20.92 6.37 12.88
C VAL A 301 22.44 6.62 12.83
N ASN A 302 22.84 7.86 12.52
CA ASN A 302 24.24 8.27 12.51
C ASN A 302 24.91 8.10 13.88
N GLU A 303 24.19 8.42 14.96
CA GLU A 303 24.72 8.35 16.32
C GLU A 303 24.75 6.91 16.86
N LYS A 304 23.65 6.15 16.72
CA LYS A 304 23.47 4.87 17.42
C LYS A 304 23.87 3.65 16.60
N PHE A 305 23.65 3.67 15.29
CA PHE A 305 23.79 2.47 14.43
C PHE A 305 24.97 2.56 13.46
N ARG A 306 25.43 3.76 13.10
CA ARG A 306 26.46 3.92 12.07
C ARG A 306 27.73 3.11 12.36
N LYS A 307 28.32 3.30 13.54
CA LYS A 307 29.56 2.59 13.91
C LYS A 307 29.31 1.10 14.13
N THR A 308 28.29 0.78 14.92
CA THR A 308 27.95 -0.59 15.34
C THR A 308 27.57 -1.48 14.15
N ASN A 309 26.88 -0.93 13.16
CA ASN A 309 26.38 -1.68 12.00
C ASN A 309 27.15 -1.38 10.70
N GLY A 310 28.24 -0.61 10.76
CA GLY A 310 29.07 -0.29 9.59
C GLY A 310 28.31 0.50 8.50
N LEU A 311 27.34 1.33 8.87
CA LEU A 311 26.54 2.10 7.90
C LEU A 311 27.31 3.33 7.39
N PRO A 312 27.10 3.77 6.14
CA PRO A 312 27.61 5.04 5.66
C PRO A 312 27.03 6.21 6.47
N LYS A 313 27.74 7.34 6.46
CA LYS A 313 27.20 8.58 7.03
C LYS A 313 25.97 8.99 6.23
N ASP A 314 24.94 9.45 6.93
CA ASP A 314 23.69 9.89 6.32
C ASP A 314 22.97 8.77 5.55
N TRP A 315 23.08 7.54 6.06
CA TRP A 315 22.47 6.34 5.47
C TRP A 315 20.97 6.50 5.19
N VAL A 316 20.24 7.24 6.04
CA VAL A 316 18.81 7.47 5.85
C VAL A 316 18.55 8.21 4.52
N PHE A 317 19.36 9.21 4.19
CA PHE A 317 19.17 10.01 2.99
C PHE A 317 19.87 9.45 1.74
N THR A 318 20.88 8.59 1.93
CA THR A 318 21.74 8.09 0.83
C THR A 318 21.38 6.69 0.36
N VAL A 319 21.01 5.79 1.27
CA VAL A 319 20.76 4.37 0.96
C VAL A 319 19.30 4.01 1.23
N PHE A 320 18.76 4.44 2.36
CA PHE A 320 17.40 4.07 2.76
C PHE A 320 16.34 4.77 1.94
N THR A 321 16.46 6.08 1.74
CA THR A 321 15.63 6.79 0.77
C THR A 321 16.28 6.70 -0.60
N VAL A 322 15.52 6.22 -1.58
CA VAL A 322 15.91 6.33 -2.98
C VAL A 322 15.91 7.82 -3.33
N SER A 323 17.10 8.40 -3.51
CA SER A 323 17.18 9.63 -4.30
C SER A 323 17.00 9.20 -5.75
N ALA A 324 15.93 9.67 -6.40
CA ALA A 324 15.84 9.62 -7.86
C ALA A 324 16.86 10.62 -8.43
N SER A 325 18.15 10.37 -8.21
CA SER A 325 19.22 11.11 -8.82
C SER A 325 19.56 10.39 -10.13
N LYS A 326 19.06 10.98 -11.22
CA LYS A 326 19.21 10.62 -12.64
C LYS A 326 18.10 9.74 -13.22
N CYS A 327 17.03 10.39 -13.69
CA CYS A 327 16.43 10.02 -14.98
C CYS A 327 17.04 10.95 -16.03
#